data_AF-A0A537S1N1-F1
#
_entry.id   AF-A0A537S1N1-F1
#
_cell.length_a   1.000
_cell.length_b   1.000
_cell.length_c   1.000
_cell.angle_alpha   90.00
_cell.angle_beta   90.00
_cell.angle_gamma   90.00
#
_symmetry.space_group_name_H-M   'P 1'
#
loop_
_entity.id
_entity.type
_entity.pdbx_description
1 polymer ?
#
loop_
_entity_poly.entity_id
_entity_poly.type
_entity_poly.pdbx_seq_one_letter_code
_entity_poly.pdbx_strand_id
1 'polypeptide(L)'
;LTGRPVKWTEDRREHLMCVNHAREAECDVEIACTRDGTILGLRGHAYVDVGAYMRTNGAVGARNVAQFMSGPYRIPHIDIDVALQLTNKTPVGTYRGPGRFETDFFRERLLDMVAQDLGLDRVEFRRRNLVSQREMPYPVATITPFESKDELDSGDYGATLDRCLEEIKWADQSKLAGKRVDGRYHGLAVGCFIEGGAAGPKESARIVLEPDGRYAVYVGSSAVGQGLETVFAQIAADALEVTIDRIRGVFHGSTCYVDDGYGAYHSRSVVMGGSAILDAASKLREAIRAQAAQQMGCEASEVKIVEGVTALGPDGKSLPLSELSSAGIAADGAFLNKKHTYTYGAHAAHVTVDPKLGHVELIDYVVVADCGRIINPLTVHGQTVGSVVQGLGGAIMEHLVYDEDGQLLTGSLADYLIPTASDFPNIRAVMLEHHPSPINPLGAKGAGEGGIIAAGGVMANAVANALGSLGVEPRELPLTPSRIWELVQGARK
;
A
#
# COMPACT_ATOMS: atom_id res chain seq x y z
N LEU A 1 40.56 -4.21 2.05
CA LEU A 1 41.03 -3.89 3.42
C LEU A 1 41.34 -5.14 4.28
N THR A 2 40.61 -6.27 4.17
CA THR A 2 40.96 -7.51 4.93
C THR A 2 41.21 -8.76 4.06
N GLY A 3 40.79 -8.78 2.79
CA GLY A 3 40.93 -9.95 1.89
C GLY A 3 40.12 -11.18 2.31
N ARG A 4 39.17 -11.03 3.25
CA ARG A 4 38.38 -12.11 3.85
C ARG A 4 36.93 -11.65 4.06
N PRO A 5 35.95 -12.58 4.16
CA PRO A 5 34.57 -12.23 4.48
C PRO A 5 34.46 -11.47 5.81
N VAL A 6 33.65 -10.42 5.83
CA VAL A 6 33.32 -9.63 7.03
C VAL A 6 31.81 -9.70 7.23
N LYS A 7 31.37 -10.10 8.42
CA LYS A 7 29.95 -10.10 8.80
C LYS A 7 29.67 -8.90 9.69
N TRP A 8 28.64 -8.15 9.37
CA TRP A 8 28.06 -7.11 10.23
C TRP A 8 26.59 -7.45 10.49
N THR A 9 26.15 -7.28 11.72
CA THR A 9 24.77 -7.51 12.15
C THR A 9 24.52 -6.56 13.31
N GLU A 10 23.60 -5.62 13.12
CA GLU A 10 23.21 -4.66 14.15
C GLU A 10 22.30 -5.30 15.22
N ASP A 11 22.26 -4.69 16.40
CA ASP A 11 21.25 -4.97 17.41
C ASP A 11 19.99 -4.08 17.28
N ARG A 12 19.00 -4.29 18.16
CA ARG A 12 17.74 -3.53 18.13
C ARG A 12 17.92 -2.05 18.44
N ARG A 13 18.86 -1.70 19.33
CA ARG A 13 19.13 -0.32 19.73
C ARG A 13 19.83 0.42 18.58
N GLU A 14 20.85 -0.20 18.00
CA GLU A 14 21.51 0.28 16.79
C GLU A 14 20.49 0.48 15.67
N HIS A 15 19.57 -0.47 15.46
CA HIS A 15 18.52 -0.36 14.46
C HIS A 15 17.64 0.89 14.63
N LEU A 16 17.13 1.11 15.85
CA LEU A 16 16.30 2.28 16.17
C LEU A 16 17.09 3.59 16.11
N MET A 17 18.40 3.57 16.33
CA MET A 17 19.24 4.78 16.32
C MET A 17 19.82 5.11 14.93
N CYS A 18 20.05 4.14 14.04
CA CYS A 18 20.97 4.33 12.90
C CYS A 18 20.41 3.96 11.52
N VAL A 19 19.24 3.31 11.42
CA VAL A 19 18.69 2.86 10.14
C VAL A 19 17.87 3.95 9.45
N ASN A 20 16.59 4.09 9.77
CA ASN A 20 15.71 5.13 9.22
C ASN A 20 14.57 5.39 10.21
N HIS A 21 14.23 6.67 10.40
CA HIS A 21 12.97 7.08 11.02
C HIS A 21 11.93 7.37 9.92
N ALA A 22 10.67 7.60 10.28
CA ALA A 22 9.60 7.97 9.35
C ALA A 22 8.48 8.72 10.10
N ARG A 23 7.54 9.28 9.33
CA ARG A 23 6.26 9.88 9.77
C ARG A 23 6.26 11.29 10.32
N GLU A 24 7.37 11.78 10.84
CA GLU A 24 7.38 13.10 11.50
C GLU A 24 7.09 14.22 10.50
N ALA A 25 5.81 14.60 10.48
CA ALA A 25 5.25 15.59 9.59
C ALA A 25 4.14 16.35 10.31
N GLU A 26 4.07 17.64 10.05
CA GLU A 26 3.02 18.54 10.52
C GLU A 26 2.46 19.33 9.34
N CYS A 27 1.21 19.79 9.45
CA CYS A 27 0.61 20.62 8.43
C CYS A 27 -0.25 21.73 9.01
N ASP A 28 -0.29 22.85 8.30
CA ASP A 28 -1.26 23.92 8.46
C ASP A 28 -2.03 24.02 7.14
N VAL A 29 -3.26 23.54 7.12
CA VAL A 29 -4.09 23.42 5.92
C VAL A 29 -5.50 23.92 6.17
N GLU A 30 -6.05 24.59 5.16
CA GLU A 30 -7.41 25.13 5.14
C GLU A 30 -8.20 24.51 3.99
N ILE A 31 -9.49 24.27 4.22
CA ILE A 31 -10.42 23.76 3.20
C ILE A 31 -11.58 24.74 3.00
N ALA A 32 -11.93 24.98 1.74
CA ALA A 32 -13.11 25.75 1.36
C ALA A 32 -14.22 24.82 0.87
N CYS A 33 -15.41 24.94 1.47
CA CYS A 33 -16.59 24.18 1.10
C CYS A 33 -17.80 25.09 0.89
N THR A 34 -18.72 24.68 0.02
CA THR A 34 -20.06 25.26 -0.03
C THR A 34 -20.89 24.84 1.20
N ARG A 35 -22.05 25.47 1.42
CA ARG A 35 -22.95 25.11 2.53
C ARG A 35 -23.49 23.69 2.46
N ASP A 36 -23.66 23.17 1.26
CA ASP A 36 -24.01 21.76 1.03
C ASP A 36 -22.75 20.87 1.07
N GLY A 37 -21.58 21.34 1.54
CA GLY A 37 -20.41 20.50 1.74
C GLY A 37 -19.72 20.01 0.46
N THR A 38 -19.94 20.66 -0.69
CA THR A 38 -19.11 20.44 -1.88
C THR A 38 -17.77 21.13 -1.68
N ILE A 39 -16.66 20.40 -1.84
CA ILE A 39 -15.31 20.95 -1.69
C ILE A 39 -14.98 21.84 -2.89
N LEU A 40 -14.52 23.05 -2.61
CA LEU A 40 -14.09 24.05 -3.60
C LEU A 40 -12.57 24.10 -3.73
N GLY A 41 -11.84 23.90 -2.64
CA GLY A 41 -10.39 23.86 -2.69
C GLY A 41 -9.73 23.63 -1.35
N LEU A 42 -8.43 23.36 -1.39
CA LEU A 42 -7.58 23.10 -0.24
C LEU A 42 -6.25 23.83 -0.43
N ARG A 43 -5.76 24.50 0.61
CA ARG A 43 -4.44 25.16 0.54
C ARG A 43 -3.68 25.03 1.85
N GLY A 44 -2.37 25.24 1.81
CA GLY A 44 -1.57 25.37 3.03
C GLY A 44 -0.12 24.93 2.88
N HIS A 45 0.46 24.61 4.03
CA HIS A 45 1.86 24.22 4.16
C HIS A 45 1.99 22.93 4.96
N ALA A 46 2.95 22.09 4.59
CA ALA A 46 3.38 20.97 5.42
C ALA A 46 4.89 21.00 5.65
N TYR A 47 5.32 20.50 6.79
CA TYR A 47 6.71 20.42 7.18
C TYR A 47 7.03 18.97 7.52
N VAL A 48 8.11 18.45 6.94
CA VAL A 48 8.54 17.06 7.14
C VAL A 48 9.97 17.08 7.67
N ASP A 49 10.17 16.54 8.87
CA ASP A 49 11.50 16.32 9.43
C ASP A 49 12.19 15.20 8.62
N VAL A 50 13.40 15.44 8.15
CA VAL A 50 14.19 14.45 7.39
C VAL A 50 15.46 13.99 8.12
N GLY A 51 15.64 14.40 9.37
CA GLY A 51 16.81 14.15 10.20
C GLY A 51 18.07 14.89 9.72
N ALA A 52 19.24 14.41 10.13
CA ALA A 52 20.49 15.16 9.96
C ALA A 52 20.98 15.30 8.51
N TYR A 53 20.58 14.39 7.63
CA TYR A 53 20.98 14.38 6.23
C TYR A 53 20.04 13.51 5.40
N MET A 54 19.96 13.80 4.10
CA MET A 54 19.14 13.05 3.16
C MET A 54 19.73 11.66 2.89
N ARG A 55 19.00 10.60 3.23
CA ARG A 55 19.29 9.23 2.79
C ARG A 55 18.54 8.87 1.51
N THR A 56 18.89 7.72 0.92
CA THR A 56 18.15 7.18 -0.23
C THR A 56 16.66 7.13 0.09
N ASN A 57 15.85 7.76 -0.78
CA ASN A 57 14.40 7.91 -0.63
C ASN A 57 13.91 8.82 0.51
N GLY A 58 14.78 9.58 1.20
CA GLY A 58 14.37 10.44 2.32
C GLY A 58 13.35 11.53 1.96
N ALA A 59 13.35 12.00 0.70
CA ALA A 59 12.39 12.99 0.21
C ALA A 59 11.03 12.39 -0.24
N VAL A 60 10.89 11.05 -0.27
CA VAL A 60 9.67 10.40 -0.79
C VAL A 60 8.46 10.70 0.09
N GLY A 61 8.63 10.75 1.42
CA GLY A 61 7.55 11.10 2.33
C GLY A 61 6.99 12.50 2.04
N ALA A 62 7.86 13.52 2.02
CA ALA A 62 7.48 14.89 1.73
C ALA A 62 6.83 15.05 0.34
N ARG A 63 7.40 14.43 -0.70
CA ARG A 63 6.79 14.42 -2.04
C ARG A 63 5.38 13.84 -2.02
N ASN A 64 5.18 12.73 -1.31
CA ASN A 64 3.89 12.05 -1.26
C ASN A 64 2.85 12.81 -0.44
N VAL A 65 3.26 13.56 0.60
CA VAL A 65 2.36 14.50 1.29
C VAL A 65 1.79 15.51 0.30
N ALA A 66 2.63 16.11 -0.56
CA ALA A 66 2.16 17.03 -1.60
C ALA A 66 1.25 16.31 -2.63
N GLN A 67 1.68 15.14 -3.10
CA GLN A 67 1.01 14.41 -4.19
C GLN A 67 -0.39 13.93 -3.82
N PHE A 68 -0.57 13.41 -2.60
CA PHE A 68 -1.76 12.66 -2.21
C PHE A 68 -2.69 13.42 -1.26
N MET A 69 -2.44 14.72 -1.02
CA MET A 69 -3.28 15.54 -0.15
C MET A 69 -4.74 15.60 -0.58
N SER A 70 -5.03 15.50 -1.89
CA SER A 70 -6.42 15.43 -2.36
C SER A 70 -7.14 14.14 -1.97
N GLY A 71 -6.40 13.05 -1.75
CA GLY A 71 -6.96 11.72 -1.57
C GLY A 71 -7.87 11.29 -2.73
N PRO A 72 -8.88 10.44 -2.48
CA PRO A 72 -9.88 10.04 -3.46
C PRO A 72 -10.99 11.09 -3.71
N TYR A 73 -10.78 12.35 -3.33
CA TYR A 73 -11.82 13.39 -3.35
C TYR A 73 -11.64 14.36 -4.51
N ARG A 74 -12.76 14.84 -5.04
CA ARG A 74 -12.84 15.95 -5.99
C ARG A 74 -12.47 17.26 -5.30
N ILE A 75 -11.24 17.70 -5.48
CA ILE A 75 -10.75 18.99 -4.99
C ILE A 75 -10.22 19.79 -6.21
N PRO A 76 -11.03 20.67 -6.81
CA PRO A 76 -10.67 21.29 -8.09
C PRO A 76 -9.54 22.31 -7.99
N HIS A 77 -9.31 22.88 -6.79
CA HIS A 77 -8.24 23.83 -6.53
C HIS A 77 -7.41 23.37 -5.33
N ILE A 78 -6.16 22.99 -5.56
CA ILE A 78 -5.26 22.55 -4.51
C ILE A 78 -3.90 23.24 -4.64
N ASP A 79 -3.40 23.79 -3.54
CA ASP A 79 -2.13 24.51 -3.47
C ASP A 79 -1.43 24.22 -2.13
N ILE A 80 -0.45 23.32 -2.13
CA ILE A 80 0.23 22.84 -0.93
C ILE A 80 1.74 22.91 -1.14
N ASP A 81 2.41 23.67 -0.28
CA ASP A 81 3.87 23.69 -0.21
C ASP A 81 4.35 22.71 0.86
N VAL A 82 5.35 21.89 0.54
CA VAL A 82 5.96 20.97 1.51
C VAL A 82 7.43 21.30 1.70
N ALA A 83 7.80 21.67 2.93
CA ALA A 83 9.16 21.96 3.33
C ALA A 83 9.81 20.73 4.00
N LEU A 84 11.07 20.45 3.63
CA LEU A 84 11.88 19.39 4.24
C LEU A 84 12.82 20.05 5.26
N GLN A 85 12.74 19.66 6.54
CA GLN A 85 13.52 20.23 7.62
C GLN A 85 14.66 19.29 8.02
N LEU A 86 15.88 19.83 8.07
CA LEU A 86 17.05 19.11 8.60
C LEU A 86 17.13 19.33 10.12
N THR A 87 17.31 18.26 10.87
CA THR A 87 17.37 18.28 12.34
C THR A 87 18.49 17.38 12.86
N ASN A 88 18.85 17.47 14.14
CA ASN A 88 19.89 16.62 14.73
C ASN A 88 19.39 15.20 15.09
N LYS A 89 18.45 14.63 14.31
CA LYS A 89 17.87 13.30 14.51
C LYS A 89 18.39 12.26 13.51
N THR A 90 18.10 10.98 13.76
CA THR A 90 18.30 9.91 12.79
C THR A 90 17.62 10.26 11.46
N PRO A 91 18.30 10.10 10.31
CA PRO A 91 17.72 10.36 9.00
C PRO A 91 16.42 9.60 8.73
N VAL A 92 15.56 10.21 7.93
CA VAL A 92 14.30 9.61 7.51
C VAL A 92 14.48 8.75 6.26
N GLY A 93 13.71 7.66 6.21
CA GLY A 93 13.53 6.81 5.04
C GLY A 93 12.07 6.41 4.88
N THR A 94 11.84 5.38 4.06
CA THR A 94 10.49 4.92 3.75
C THR A 94 10.01 3.87 4.76
N TYR A 95 8.89 4.14 5.41
CA TYR A 95 8.04 3.15 6.08
C TYR A 95 6.72 3.03 5.30
N ARG A 96 6.10 1.85 5.30
CA ARG A 96 4.96 1.44 4.45
C ARG A 96 3.94 2.55 4.20
N GLY A 97 3.67 2.96 2.96
CA GLY A 97 2.83 4.14 2.69
C GLY A 97 3.50 5.46 3.10
N PRO A 98 4.71 5.78 2.64
CA PRO A 98 5.44 7.00 3.02
C PRO A 98 4.67 8.25 2.57
N GLY A 99 4.44 9.21 3.47
CA GLY A 99 3.68 10.45 3.23
C GLY A 99 2.17 10.26 3.08
N ARG A 100 1.70 9.05 2.78
CA ARG A 100 0.28 8.72 2.58
C ARG A 100 -0.45 8.53 3.91
N PHE A 101 0.19 7.92 4.91
CA PHE A 101 -0.37 7.81 6.26
C PHE A 101 -0.64 9.19 6.88
N GLU A 102 0.34 10.07 6.74
CA GLU A 102 0.39 11.41 7.28
C GLU A 102 -0.65 12.30 6.59
N THR A 103 -0.65 12.32 5.25
CA THR A 103 -1.59 13.15 4.50
C THR A 103 -3.04 12.67 4.61
N ASP A 104 -3.28 11.37 4.77
CA ASP A 104 -4.60 10.83 5.02
C ASP A 104 -5.10 11.23 6.41
N PHE A 105 -4.25 11.14 7.44
CA PHE A 105 -4.57 11.67 8.77
C PHE A 105 -4.97 13.15 8.70
N PHE A 106 -4.16 14.00 8.06
CA PHE A 106 -4.47 15.44 7.92
C PHE A 106 -5.80 15.67 7.22
N ARG A 107 -5.99 15.04 6.06
CA ARG A 107 -7.18 15.21 5.22
C ARG A 107 -8.42 14.69 5.93
N GLU A 108 -8.43 13.44 6.40
CA GLU A 108 -9.63 12.84 7.00
C GLU A 108 -10.05 13.54 8.30
N ARG A 109 -9.10 14.07 9.06
CA ARG A 109 -9.40 14.93 10.21
C ARG A 109 -10.09 16.21 9.78
N LEU A 110 -9.52 16.91 8.79
CA LEU A 110 -10.08 18.13 8.24
C LEU A 110 -11.49 17.92 7.67
N LEU A 111 -11.73 16.77 6.99
CA LEU A 111 -13.05 16.44 6.44
C LEU A 111 -14.11 16.20 7.54
N ASP A 112 -13.75 15.55 8.65
CA ASP A 112 -14.67 15.37 9.78
C ASP A 112 -14.97 16.69 10.49
N MET A 113 -13.96 17.55 10.66
CA MET A 113 -14.14 18.88 11.26
C MET A 113 -15.08 19.76 10.43
N VAL A 114 -14.89 19.83 9.11
CA VAL A 114 -15.77 20.64 8.25
C VAL A 114 -17.18 20.04 8.15
N ALA A 115 -17.33 18.71 8.17
CA ALA A 115 -18.64 18.08 8.21
C ALA A 115 -19.37 18.46 9.51
N GLN A 116 -18.68 18.48 10.65
CA GLN A 116 -19.23 18.93 11.92
C GLN A 116 -19.61 20.41 11.90
N ASP A 117 -18.74 21.30 11.41
CA ASP A 117 -19.00 22.74 11.30
C ASP A 117 -20.24 23.05 10.44
N LEU A 118 -20.46 22.27 9.38
CA LEU A 118 -21.61 22.40 8.48
C LEU A 118 -22.87 21.65 8.98
N GLY A 119 -22.76 20.87 10.06
CA GLY A 119 -23.85 20.02 10.56
C GLY A 119 -24.25 18.91 9.58
N LEU A 120 -23.30 18.42 8.79
CA LEU A 120 -23.49 17.35 7.80
C LEU A 120 -23.06 16.00 8.35
N ASP A 121 -23.71 14.94 7.87
CA ASP A 121 -23.25 13.58 8.14
C ASP A 121 -21.87 13.33 7.49
N ARG A 122 -20.97 12.69 8.24
CA ARG A 122 -19.57 12.45 7.84
C ARG A 122 -19.42 11.49 6.65
N VAL A 123 -20.36 10.55 6.49
CA VAL A 123 -20.40 9.62 5.36
C VAL A 123 -20.92 10.34 4.13
N GLU A 124 -22.01 11.09 4.27
CA GLU A 124 -22.59 11.87 3.17
C GLU A 124 -21.64 12.96 2.66
N PHE A 125 -20.90 13.60 3.56
CA PHE A 125 -19.86 14.55 3.17
C PHE A 125 -18.81 13.89 2.26
N ARG A 126 -18.35 12.68 2.60
CA ARG A 126 -17.41 11.91 1.76
C ARG A 126 -18.06 11.49 0.46
N ARG A 127 -19.24 10.87 0.47
CA ARG A 127 -19.98 10.45 -0.74
C ARG A 127 -20.14 11.59 -1.74
N ARG A 128 -20.49 12.79 -1.26
CA ARG A 128 -20.64 13.99 -2.10
C ARG A 128 -19.35 14.38 -2.82
N ASN A 129 -18.19 14.08 -2.25
CA ASN A 129 -16.90 14.55 -2.76
C ASN A 129 -16.03 13.45 -3.38
N LEU A 130 -16.31 12.16 -3.15
CA LEU A 130 -15.55 11.05 -3.75
C LEU A 130 -15.62 11.07 -5.28
N VAL A 131 -14.48 10.89 -5.95
CA VAL A 131 -14.41 10.74 -7.40
C VAL A 131 -15.25 9.53 -7.84
N SER A 132 -16.06 9.71 -8.88
CA SER A 132 -16.98 8.68 -9.37
C SER A 132 -16.38 7.86 -10.52
N GLN A 133 -16.89 6.65 -10.74
CA GLN A 133 -16.43 5.76 -11.81
C GLN A 133 -16.49 6.40 -13.21
N ARG A 134 -17.51 7.21 -13.48
CA ARG A 134 -17.68 7.92 -14.75
C ARG A 134 -16.64 9.01 -15.02
N GLU A 135 -15.86 9.39 -14.01
CA GLU A 135 -14.81 10.41 -14.10
C GLU A 135 -13.42 9.79 -14.32
N MET A 136 -13.32 8.46 -14.42
CA MET A 136 -12.05 7.77 -14.65
C MET A 136 -11.59 7.85 -16.12
N PRO A 137 -10.28 8.03 -16.39
CA PRO A 137 -9.24 8.35 -15.41
C PRO A 137 -9.36 9.79 -14.89
N TYR A 138 -9.05 9.99 -13.61
CA TYR A 138 -9.24 11.29 -12.94
C TYR A 138 -7.89 11.95 -12.62
N PRO A 139 -7.62 13.20 -13.06
CA PRO A 139 -6.34 13.85 -12.82
C PRO A 139 -6.14 14.18 -11.34
N VAL A 140 -4.93 13.90 -10.82
CA VAL A 140 -4.52 14.38 -9.49
C VAL A 140 -3.66 15.64 -9.60
N ALA A 141 -3.35 16.26 -8.47
CA ALA A 141 -2.56 17.48 -8.41
C ALA A 141 -1.20 17.32 -9.14
N THR A 142 -0.81 18.35 -9.90
CA THR A 142 0.53 18.40 -10.51
C THR A 142 1.54 18.77 -9.43
N ILE A 143 2.65 18.04 -9.36
CA ILE A 143 3.73 18.36 -8.41
C ILE A 143 4.81 19.17 -9.12
N THR A 144 5.15 20.31 -8.57
CA THR A 144 6.30 21.14 -8.96
C THR A 144 7.48 20.90 -8.00
N PRO A 145 8.75 21.06 -8.44
CA PRO A 145 9.22 21.44 -9.78
C PRO A 145 9.36 20.26 -10.76
N PHE A 146 8.96 19.05 -10.38
CA PHE A 146 9.11 17.86 -11.23
C PHE A 146 8.16 17.83 -12.44
N GLU A 147 7.15 18.73 -12.44
CA GLU A 147 6.08 18.80 -13.45
C GLU A 147 5.38 17.46 -13.67
N SER A 148 5.30 16.65 -12.60
CA SER A 148 4.73 15.31 -12.68
C SER A 148 3.21 15.38 -12.68
N LYS A 149 2.60 14.89 -13.76
CA LYS A 149 1.16 14.73 -13.91
C LYS A 149 0.80 13.26 -13.72
N ASP A 150 -0.17 13.00 -12.86
CA ASP A 150 -0.69 11.66 -12.58
C ASP A 150 -2.21 11.66 -12.70
N GLU A 151 -2.77 10.46 -12.82
CA GLU A 151 -4.21 10.24 -12.93
C GLU A 151 -4.60 8.95 -12.19
N LEU A 152 -5.70 8.98 -11.45
CA LEU A 152 -6.36 7.80 -10.91
C LEU A 152 -6.78 6.92 -12.10
N ASP A 153 -6.33 5.67 -12.13
CA ASP A 153 -6.36 4.83 -13.34
C ASP A 153 -7.72 4.21 -13.64
N SER A 154 -8.38 3.66 -12.61
CA SER A 154 -9.73 3.10 -12.66
C SER A 154 -10.31 2.97 -11.25
N GLY A 155 -11.62 2.95 -11.09
CA GLY A 155 -12.24 2.61 -9.81
C GLY A 155 -13.66 3.13 -9.59
N ASP A 156 -14.34 2.53 -8.62
CA ASP A 156 -15.58 2.99 -8.00
C ASP A 156 -15.39 3.13 -6.47
N TYR A 157 -15.02 4.34 -6.06
CA TYR A 157 -14.71 4.69 -4.68
C TYR A 157 -15.95 4.66 -3.79
N GLY A 158 -17.11 4.99 -4.36
CA GLY A 158 -18.40 4.91 -3.67
C GLY A 158 -18.73 3.47 -3.30
N ALA A 159 -18.54 2.52 -4.22
CA ALA A 159 -18.77 1.10 -3.95
C ALA A 159 -17.89 0.56 -2.81
N THR A 160 -16.61 0.96 -2.73
CA THR A 160 -15.75 0.55 -1.61
C THR A 160 -16.16 1.17 -0.28
N LEU A 161 -16.62 2.43 -0.29
CA LEU A 161 -17.16 3.08 0.91
C LEU A 161 -18.43 2.37 1.38
N ASP A 162 -19.39 2.15 0.48
CA ASP A 162 -20.66 1.48 0.80
C ASP A 162 -20.43 0.08 1.33
N ARG A 163 -19.53 -0.69 0.70
CA ARG A 163 -19.16 -2.01 1.19
C ARG A 163 -18.51 -1.95 2.57
N CYS A 164 -17.66 -0.97 2.85
CA CYS A 164 -17.05 -0.80 4.17
C CYS A 164 -18.10 -0.53 5.26
N LEU A 165 -19.10 0.31 4.95
CA LEU A 165 -20.21 0.62 5.86
C LEU A 165 -21.10 -0.59 6.14
N GLU A 166 -21.36 -1.42 5.12
CA GLU A 166 -22.07 -2.69 5.28
C GLU A 166 -21.30 -3.63 6.22
N GLU A 167 -20.00 -3.82 5.94
CA GLU A 167 -19.15 -4.74 6.68
C GLU A 167 -19.06 -4.38 8.16
N ILE A 168 -18.87 -3.10 8.51
CA ILE A 168 -18.84 -2.65 9.91
C ILE A 168 -20.24 -2.54 10.54
N LYS A 169 -21.31 -2.84 9.78
CA LYS A 169 -22.71 -2.69 10.22
C LYS A 169 -23.01 -1.27 10.69
N TRP A 170 -22.60 -0.29 9.89
CA TRP A 170 -22.65 1.14 10.21
C TRP A 170 -24.02 1.59 10.72
N ALA A 171 -25.12 1.15 10.07
CA ALA A 171 -26.48 1.53 10.43
C ALA A 171 -26.85 1.17 11.89
N ASP A 172 -26.27 0.10 12.43
CA ASP A 172 -26.51 -0.32 13.81
C ASP A 172 -25.48 0.27 14.77
N GLN A 173 -24.20 0.21 14.41
CA GLN A 173 -23.13 0.66 15.30
C GLN A 173 -23.11 2.18 15.49
N SER A 174 -23.47 2.95 14.46
CA SER A 174 -23.54 4.42 14.53
C SER A 174 -24.55 4.92 15.56
N LYS A 175 -25.52 4.09 15.98
CA LYS A 175 -26.44 4.41 17.08
C LYS A 175 -25.71 4.58 18.42
N LEU A 176 -24.49 4.07 18.56
CA LEU A 176 -23.64 4.22 19.75
C LEU A 176 -22.69 5.42 19.66
N ALA A 177 -22.51 6.02 18.47
CA ALA A 177 -21.57 7.11 18.24
C ALA A 177 -21.79 8.28 19.23
N GLY A 178 -20.72 8.67 19.92
CA GLY A 178 -20.72 9.73 20.94
C GLY A 178 -21.45 9.39 22.24
N LYS A 179 -22.03 8.19 22.38
CA LYS A 179 -22.73 7.77 23.59
C LYS A 179 -21.78 7.19 24.63
N ARG A 180 -22.13 7.43 25.89
CA ARG A 180 -21.47 6.80 27.03
C ARG A 180 -22.24 5.57 27.49
N VAL A 181 -21.58 4.41 27.44
CA VAL A 181 -22.12 3.11 27.88
C VAL A 181 -21.11 2.49 28.83
N ASP A 182 -21.57 2.03 30.00
CA ASP A 182 -20.73 1.40 31.04
C ASP A 182 -19.46 2.20 31.38
N GLY A 183 -19.60 3.53 31.41
CA GLY A 183 -18.54 4.45 31.77
C GLY A 183 -17.60 4.87 30.62
N ARG A 184 -17.67 4.22 29.46
CA ARG A 184 -16.83 4.48 28.27
C ARG A 184 -17.62 5.14 27.15
N TYR A 185 -16.96 5.95 26.34
CA TYR A 185 -17.56 6.59 25.17
C TYR A 185 -17.31 5.75 23.92
N HIS A 186 -18.34 5.56 23.10
CA HIS A 186 -18.20 4.85 21.83
C HIS A 186 -17.97 5.84 20.68
N GLY A 187 -16.97 5.53 19.85
CA GLY A 187 -16.60 6.33 18.70
C GLY A 187 -16.68 5.54 17.41
N LEU A 188 -17.21 6.17 16.36
CA LEU A 188 -17.24 5.60 15.01
C LEU A 188 -16.72 6.59 13.98
N ALA A 189 -15.89 6.08 13.08
CA ALA A 189 -15.38 6.86 11.97
C ALA A 189 -15.18 6.01 10.72
N VAL A 190 -15.13 6.71 9.59
CA VAL A 190 -14.80 6.18 8.29
C VAL A 190 -13.79 7.11 7.63
N GLY A 191 -12.94 6.56 6.76
CA GLY A 191 -12.01 7.33 5.95
C GLY A 191 -11.71 6.61 4.64
N CYS A 192 -11.55 7.35 3.55
CA CYS A 192 -11.27 6.77 2.23
C CYS A 192 -9.84 7.08 1.82
N PHE A 193 -9.19 6.16 1.12
CA PHE A 193 -7.78 6.29 0.74
C PHE A 193 -7.52 5.99 -0.74
N ILE A 194 -6.34 6.43 -1.20
CA ILE A 194 -5.70 5.97 -2.43
C ILE A 194 -4.28 5.50 -2.15
N GLU A 195 -3.90 4.41 -2.82
CA GLU A 195 -2.57 3.82 -2.84
C GLU A 195 -2.02 3.96 -4.27
N GLY A 196 -1.34 5.08 -4.53
CA GLY A 196 -0.56 5.25 -5.75
C GLY A 196 0.74 4.45 -5.66
N GLY A 197 0.92 3.51 -6.60
CA GLY A 197 2.06 2.59 -6.62
C GLY A 197 2.51 2.20 -8.02
N ALA A 198 3.45 1.26 -8.10
CA ALA A 198 3.85 0.56 -9.32
C ALA A 198 4.46 1.37 -10.47
N ALA A 199 4.51 2.70 -10.38
CA ALA A 199 5.20 3.52 -11.37
C ALA A 199 6.70 3.25 -11.31
N GLY A 200 7.25 2.87 -12.46
CA GLY A 200 8.66 3.01 -12.76
C GLY A 200 9.63 2.22 -11.87
N PRO A 201 10.90 2.17 -12.27
CA PRO A 201 11.38 2.26 -13.65
C PRO A 201 10.96 0.99 -14.42
N LYS A 202 11.81 -0.01 -14.64
CA LYS A 202 11.43 -1.30 -15.28
C LYS A 202 11.55 -2.45 -14.30
N GLU A 203 11.09 -3.63 -14.68
CA GLU A 203 11.46 -4.89 -14.03
C GLU A 203 11.74 -5.95 -15.10
N SER A 204 12.61 -6.90 -14.77
CA SER A 204 13.00 -7.98 -15.67
C SER A 204 12.72 -9.35 -15.08
N ALA A 205 12.44 -10.29 -15.98
CA ALA A 205 12.28 -11.69 -15.67
C ALA A 205 12.97 -12.54 -16.73
N ARG A 206 13.37 -13.76 -16.35
CA ARG A 206 13.89 -14.77 -17.26
C ARG A 206 13.21 -16.09 -16.95
N ILE A 207 12.80 -16.81 -17.98
CA ILE A 207 12.25 -18.16 -17.83
C ILE A 207 13.10 -19.13 -18.63
N VAL A 208 13.40 -20.28 -18.03
CA VAL A 208 14.21 -21.36 -18.62
C VAL A 208 13.39 -22.64 -18.63
N LEU A 209 13.36 -23.33 -19.78
CA LEU A 209 12.87 -24.70 -19.86
C LEU A 209 13.97 -25.66 -19.42
N GLU A 210 13.74 -26.36 -18.32
CA GLU A 210 14.71 -27.25 -17.70
C GLU A 210 14.72 -28.65 -18.37
N PRO A 211 15.80 -29.44 -18.18
CA PRO A 211 15.94 -30.78 -18.75
C PRO A 211 14.80 -31.76 -18.43
N ASP A 212 14.14 -31.58 -17.28
CA ASP A 212 13.01 -32.40 -16.85
C ASP A 212 11.64 -31.91 -17.38
N GLY A 213 11.64 -30.88 -18.24
CA GLY A 213 10.44 -30.28 -18.82
C GLY A 213 9.71 -29.31 -17.88
N ARG A 214 10.30 -28.93 -16.74
CA ARG A 214 9.79 -27.89 -15.84
C ARG A 214 10.35 -26.52 -16.20
N TYR A 215 9.84 -25.48 -15.55
CA TYR A 215 10.23 -24.09 -15.79
C TYR A 215 10.89 -23.47 -14.56
N ALA A 216 12.07 -22.89 -14.73
CA ALA A 216 12.72 -22.05 -13.73
C ALA A 216 12.47 -20.58 -14.06
N VAL A 217 11.95 -19.81 -13.09
CA VAL A 217 11.63 -18.40 -13.24
C VAL A 217 12.60 -17.57 -12.42
N TYR A 218 13.27 -16.61 -13.03
CA TYR A 218 14.22 -15.71 -12.40
C TYR A 218 13.70 -14.28 -12.50
N VAL A 219 13.78 -13.49 -11.44
CA VAL A 219 13.23 -12.13 -11.41
C VAL A 219 14.12 -11.14 -10.68
N GLY A 220 14.02 -9.87 -11.07
CA GLY A 220 14.71 -8.76 -10.40
C GLY A 220 14.03 -8.28 -9.10
N SER A 221 12.73 -8.54 -8.94
CA SER A 221 12.01 -8.26 -7.69
C SER A 221 12.49 -9.20 -6.57
N SER A 222 12.64 -8.70 -5.33
CA SER A 222 13.13 -9.51 -4.19
C SER A 222 12.09 -9.60 -3.07
N ALA A 223 12.02 -10.75 -2.39
CA ALA A 223 11.07 -10.96 -1.30
C ALA A 223 11.58 -10.44 0.06
N VAL A 224 10.66 -9.86 0.82
CA VAL A 224 10.82 -9.45 2.23
C VAL A 224 9.62 -9.93 3.08
N GLY A 225 8.95 -11.01 2.64
CA GLY A 225 7.81 -11.63 3.33
C GLY A 225 6.45 -11.48 2.63
N GLN A 226 6.40 -10.84 1.46
CA GLN A 226 5.16 -10.60 0.71
C GLN A 226 4.65 -11.79 -0.14
N GLY A 227 5.32 -12.94 -0.10
CA GLY A 227 4.89 -14.15 -0.82
C GLY A 227 5.18 -14.14 -2.33
N LEU A 228 6.25 -13.46 -2.74
CA LEU A 228 6.62 -13.28 -4.16
C LEU A 228 6.78 -14.63 -4.87
N GLU A 229 7.40 -15.61 -4.23
CA GLU A 229 7.69 -16.92 -4.79
C GLU A 229 6.42 -17.64 -5.23
N THR A 230 5.38 -17.61 -4.40
CA THR A 230 4.08 -18.22 -4.71
C THR A 230 3.34 -17.43 -5.77
N VAL A 231 3.23 -16.12 -5.60
CA VAL A 231 2.47 -15.25 -6.50
C VAL A 231 3.05 -15.27 -7.92
N PHE A 232 4.37 -15.22 -8.07
CA PHE A 232 5.02 -15.24 -9.38
C PHE A 232 5.00 -16.64 -10.00
N ALA A 233 5.03 -17.71 -9.21
CA ALA A 233 4.82 -19.05 -9.72
C ALA A 233 3.40 -19.22 -10.30
N GLN A 234 2.38 -18.66 -9.65
CA GLN A 234 1.01 -18.66 -10.19
C GLN A 234 0.92 -17.89 -11.52
N ILE A 235 1.52 -16.69 -11.59
CA ILE A 235 1.54 -15.89 -12.83
C ILE A 235 2.26 -16.65 -13.96
N ALA A 236 3.42 -17.24 -13.67
CA ALA A 236 4.18 -17.99 -14.66
C ALA A 236 3.43 -19.25 -15.12
N ALA A 237 2.78 -19.97 -14.20
CA ALA A 237 2.00 -21.16 -14.52
C ALA A 237 0.83 -20.83 -15.45
N ASP A 238 0.06 -19.78 -15.14
CA ASP A 238 -1.03 -19.30 -16.01
C ASP A 238 -0.49 -18.90 -17.39
N ALA A 239 0.62 -18.15 -17.45
CA ALA A 239 1.19 -17.66 -18.71
C ALA A 239 1.75 -18.76 -19.62
N LEU A 240 2.24 -19.84 -19.01
CA LEU A 240 2.77 -21.02 -19.69
C LEU A 240 1.71 -22.11 -19.93
N GLU A 241 0.48 -21.89 -19.45
CA GLU A 241 -0.65 -22.83 -19.56
C GLU A 241 -0.34 -24.20 -18.91
N VAL A 242 0.31 -24.17 -17.73
CA VAL A 242 0.69 -25.35 -16.93
C VAL A 242 0.15 -25.28 -15.50
N THR A 243 0.19 -26.40 -14.79
CA THR A 243 -0.03 -26.43 -13.35
C THR A 243 1.18 -25.88 -12.58
N ILE A 244 0.95 -25.32 -11.39
CA ILE A 244 2.02 -24.67 -10.61
C ILE A 244 3.18 -25.60 -10.22
N ASP A 245 2.96 -26.92 -10.12
CA ASP A 245 4.02 -27.91 -9.86
C ASP A 245 5.02 -28.07 -11.02
N ARG A 246 4.69 -27.52 -12.20
CA ARG A 246 5.61 -27.40 -13.34
C ARG A 246 6.56 -26.21 -13.21
N ILE A 247 6.30 -25.29 -12.28
CA ILE A 247 7.24 -24.23 -11.93
C ILE A 247 8.21 -24.79 -10.90
N ARG A 248 9.44 -25.06 -11.33
CA ARG A 248 10.53 -25.58 -10.47
C ARG A 248 10.82 -24.64 -9.31
N GLY A 249 10.75 -23.33 -9.57
CA GLY A 249 10.96 -22.31 -8.56
C GLY A 249 10.99 -20.92 -9.16
N VAL A 250 10.81 -19.94 -8.26
CA VAL A 250 11.02 -18.53 -8.53
C VAL A 250 12.28 -18.09 -7.79
N PHE A 251 13.29 -17.67 -8.53
CA PHE A 251 14.61 -17.30 -8.03
C PHE A 251 14.77 -15.79 -8.06
N HIS A 252 15.08 -15.20 -6.91
CA HIS A 252 15.27 -13.77 -6.71
C HIS A 252 16.42 -13.49 -5.73
N GLY A 253 16.79 -12.22 -5.57
CA GLY A 253 17.80 -11.80 -4.58
C GLY A 253 19.26 -12.04 -4.98
N SER A 254 19.53 -12.37 -6.25
CA SER A 254 20.89 -12.46 -6.79
C SER A 254 21.02 -11.66 -8.07
N THR A 255 22.04 -10.80 -8.15
CA THR A 255 22.37 -10.00 -9.34
C THR A 255 22.96 -10.85 -10.47
N CYS A 256 23.11 -12.16 -10.29
CA CYS A 256 23.53 -13.09 -11.34
C CYS A 256 22.35 -13.77 -12.04
N TYR A 257 21.12 -13.59 -11.55
CA TYR A 257 19.94 -14.23 -12.12
C TYR A 257 19.35 -13.48 -13.32
N VAL A 258 19.37 -12.15 -13.25
CA VAL A 258 18.94 -11.24 -14.33
C VAL A 258 19.90 -10.06 -14.39
N ASP A 259 20.08 -9.49 -15.60
CA ASP A 259 21.04 -8.40 -15.83
C ASP A 259 20.64 -7.08 -15.16
N ASP A 260 19.34 -6.87 -14.93
CA ASP A 260 18.79 -5.66 -14.33
C ASP A 260 17.52 -5.98 -13.54
N GLY A 261 17.24 -5.20 -12.50
CA GLY A 261 16.11 -5.37 -11.61
C GLY A 261 16.11 -4.31 -10.52
N TYR A 262 14.92 -3.87 -10.11
CA TYR A 262 14.79 -2.75 -9.17
C TYR A 262 14.28 -3.18 -7.80
N GLY A 263 13.83 -4.41 -7.64
CA GLY A 263 13.41 -4.94 -6.33
C GLY A 263 11.96 -4.59 -5.97
N ALA A 264 11.62 -4.84 -4.71
CA ALA A 264 10.28 -4.69 -4.17
C ALA A 264 10.17 -3.45 -3.27
N TYR A 265 9.42 -2.45 -3.73
CA TYR A 265 9.02 -1.24 -3.01
C TYR A 265 7.80 -0.61 -3.73
N HIS A 266 7.12 0.36 -3.13
CA HIS A 266 6.03 1.13 -3.78
C HIS A 266 4.94 0.24 -4.42
N SER A 267 4.65 -0.89 -3.76
CA SER A 267 3.72 -1.94 -4.21
C SER A 267 3.87 -2.38 -5.67
N ARG A 268 5.10 -2.34 -6.21
CA ARG A 268 5.33 -2.52 -7.66
C ARG A 268 5.48 -3.97 -8.14
N SER A 269 5.70 -4.93 -7.25
CA SER A 269 6.19 -6.26 -7.62
C SER A 269 5.26 -7.03 -8.56
N VAL A 270 3.95 -7.12 -8.28
CA VAL A 270 3.00 -7.80 -9.16
C VAL A 270 2.85 -7.07 -10.49
N VAL A 271 2.69 -5.75 -10.44
CA VAL A 271 2.49 -4.94 -11.66
C VAL A 271 3.71 -5.01 -12.58
N MET A 272 4.92 -4.81 -12.04
CA MET A 272 6.14 -4.73 -12.83
C MET A 272 6.74 -6.12 -13.08
N GLY A 273 7.04 -6.87 -12.03
CA GLY A 273 7.66 -8.19 -12.12
C GLY A 273 6.73 -9.24 -12.70
N GLY A 274 5.45 -9.23 -12.32
CA GLY A 274 4.45 -10.12 -12.90
C GLY A 274 4.25 -9.86 -14.40
N SER A 275 4.21 -8.60 -14.84
CA SER A 275 4.12 -8.28 -16.28
C SER A 275 5.40 -8.65 -17.04
N ALA A 276 6.57 -8.53 -16.42
CA ALA A 276 7.82 -9.01 -17.01
C ALA A 276 7.84 -10.54 -17.19
N ILE A 277 7.22 -11.29 -16.26
CA ILE A 277 7.01 -12.74 -16.40
C ILE A 277 6.11 -13.05 -17.59
N LEU A 278 5.03 -12.29 -17.81
CA LEU A 278 4.15 -12.49 -18.98
C LEU A 278 4.92 -12.31 -20.30
N ASP A 279 5.74 -11.26 -20.39
CA ASP A 279 6.58 -11.01 -21.57
C ASP A 279 7.62 -12.13 -21.78
N ALA A 280 8.30 -12.57 -20.72
CA ALA A 280 9.25 -13.68 -20.78
C ALA A 280 8.59 -15.00 -21.20
N ALA A 281 7.40 -15.30 -20.66
CA ALA A 281 6.64 -16.50 -20.99
C ALA A 281 6.19 -16.51 -22.46
N SER A 282 5.73 -15.37 -22.98
CA SER A 282 5.36 -15.23 -24.40
C SER A 282 6.54 -15.57 -25.31
N LYS A 283 7.70 -14.94 -25.05
CA LYS A 283 8.93 -15.17 -25.82
C LYS A 283 9.46 -16.60 -25.69
N LEU A 284 9.33 -17.21 -24.50
CA LEU A 284 9.71 -18.60 -24.30
C LEU A 284 8.86 -19.54 -25.14
N ARG A 285 7.54 -19.32 -25.20
CA ARG A 285 6.63 -20.13 -26.04
C ARG A 285 6.98 -20.02 -27.52
N GLU A 286 7.37 -18.83 -28.00
CA GLU A 286 7.85 -18.64 -29.37
C GLU A 286 9.15 -19.41 -29.63
N ALA A 287 10.13 -19.34 -28.71
CA ALA A 287 11.38 -20.08 -28.82
C ALA A 287 11.15 -21.61 -28.82
N ILE A 288 10.24 -22.10 -27.96
CA ILE A 288 9.83 -23.50 -27.94
C ILE A 288 9.22 -23.92 -29.28
N ARG A 289 8.30 -23.13 -29.84
CA ARG A 289 7.68 -23.42 -31.14
C ARG A 289 8.72 -23.45 -32.26
N ALA A 290 9.65 -22.50 -32.29
CA ALA A 290 10.72 -22.47 -33.28
C ALA A 290 11.59 -23.72 -33.21
N GLN A 291 11.99 -24.13 -32.00
CA GLN A 291 12.81 -25.34 -31.81
C GLN A 291 12.06 -26.63 -32.18
N ALA A 292 10.80 -26.75 -31.77
CA ALA A 292 9.96 -27.89 -32.12
C ALA A 292 9.73 -27.98 -33.64
N ALA A 293 9.46 -26.86 -34.29
CA ALA A 293 9.24 -26.78 -35.73
C ALA A 293 10.47 -27.22 -36.52
N GLN A 294 11.68 -26.83 -36.08
CA GLN A 294 12.93 -27.29 -36.67
C GLN A 294 13.06 -28.82 -36.60
N GLN A 295 12.71 -29.43 -35.46
CA GLN A 295 12.77 -30.89 -35.30
C GLN A 295 11.67 -31.63 -36.08
N MET A 296 10.50 -31.01 -36.24
CA MET A 296 9.35 -31.61 -36.96
C MET A 296 9.38 -31.39 -38.47
N GLY A 297 10.16 -30.40 -38.95
CA GLY A 297 10.24 -30.01 -40.35
C GLY A 297 9.00 -29.24 -40.85
N CYS A 298 8.45 -28.35 -40.02
CA CYS A 298 7.28 -27.52 -40.33
C CYS A 298 7.54 -26.04 -39.98
N GLU A 299 6.55 -25.16 -40.17
CA GLU A 299 6.64 -23.76 -39.76
C GLU A 299 6.31 -23.59 -38.26
N ALA A 300 6.96 -22.63 -37.59
CA ALA A 300 6.75 -22.39 -36.15
C ALA A 300 5.31 -21.98 -35.80
N SER A 301 4.62 -21.30 -36.71
CA SER A 301 3.19 -20.93 -36.56
C SER A 301 2.24 -22.13 -36.60
N GLU A 302 2.69 -23.28 -37.13
CA GLU A 302 1.88 -24.50 -37.21
C GLU A 302 2.02 -25.38 -35.95
N VAL A 303 3.02 -25.12 -35.10
CA VAL A 303 3.25 -25.86 -33.87
C VAL A 303 2.35 -25.33 -32.74
N LYS A 304 1.54 -26.22 -32.18
CA LYS A 304 0.74 -25.94 -30.97
C LYS A 304 1.48 -26.46 -29.75
N ILE A 305 1.48 -25.67 -28.67
CA ILE A 305 1.92 -26.15 -27.36
C ILE A 305 0.65 -26.58 -26.64
N VAL A 306 0.60 -27.84 -26.21
CA VAL A 306 -0.54 -28.47 -25.52
C VAL A 306 -0.16 -28.67 -24.06
N GLU A 307 -0.99 -28.14 -23.17
CA GLU A 307 -0.83 -28.21 -21.70
C GLU A 307 0.55 -27.75 -21.21
N GLY A 308 1.21 -26.88 -21.98
CA GLY A 308 2.56 -26.38 -21.71
C GLY A 308 3.64 -27.46 -21.53
N VAL A 309 3.40 -28.70 -22.00
CA VAL A 309 4.32 -29.84 -21.83
C VAL A 309 4.59 -30.61 -23.11
N THR A 310 3.78 -30.42 -24.17
CA THR A 310 3.96 -31.10 -25.46
C THR A 310 3.86 -30.11 -26.61
N ALA A 311 4.78 -30.17 -27.57
CA ALA A 311 4.64 -29.53 -28.87
C ALA A 311 3.95 -30.49 -29.86
N LEU A 312 2.98 -30.01 -30.62
CA LEU A 312 2.19 -30.77 -31.60
C LEU A 312 2.30 -30.10 -32.97
N GLY A 313 2.82 -30.83 -33.95
CA GLY A 313 2.94 -30.39 -35.34
C GLY A 313 1.65 -30.61 -36.16
N PRO A 314 1.58 -30.03 -37.37
CA PRO A 314 0.38 -30.09 -38.22
C PRO A 314 0.06 -31.49 -38.74
N ASP A 315 1.06 -32.38 -38.81
CA ASP A 315 0.93 -33.77 -39.24
C ASP A 315 0.59 -34.73 -38.08
N GLY A 316 0.37 -34.20 -36.87
CA GLY A 316 0.07 -34.99 -35.67
C GLY A 316 1.31 -35.51 -34.94
N LYS A 317 2.53 -35.22 -35.40
CA LYS A 317 3.75 -35.50 -34.62
C LYS A 317 3.72 -34.71 -33.33
N SER A 318 4.08 -35.38 -32.23
CA SER A 318 4.18 -34.75 -30.91
C SER A 318 5.59 -34.92 -30.35
N LEU A 319 6.06 -33.89 -29.65
CA LEU A 319 7.34 -33.88 -28.95
C LEU A 319 7.13 -33.40 -27.51
N PRO A 320 7.49 -34.19 -26.49
CA PRO A 320 7.57 -33.71 -25.12
C PRO A 320 8.57 -32.54 -25.04
N LEU A 321 8.22 -31.47 -24.34
CA LEU A 321 9.11 -30.31 -24.22
C LEU A 321 10.44 -30.65 -23.51
N SER A 322 10.47 -31.68 -22.68
CA SER A 322 11.71 -32.21 -22.09
C SER A 322 12.73 -32.64 -23.14
N GLU A 323 12.31 -33.08 -24.33
CA GLU A 323 13.23 -33.46 -25.41
C GLU A 323 13.85 -32.24 -26.13
N LEU A 324 13.18 -31.08 -26.04
CA LEU A 324 13.67 -29.82 -26.61
C LEU A 324 14.66 -29.08 -25.68
N SER A 325 14.65 -29.42 -24.39
CA SER A 325 15.44 -28.76 -23.34
C SER A 325 16.95 -28.75 -23.60
N SER A 326 17.48 -29.75 -24.32
CA SER A 326 18.90 -29.86 -24.68
C SER A 326 19.41 -28.68 -25.53
N ALA A 327 18.50 -27.94 -26.18
CA ALA A 327 18.81 -26.71 -26.91
C ALA A 327 19.07 -25.50 -26.00
N GLY A 328 18.88 -25.62 -24.67
CA GLY A 328 19.08 -24.53 -23.71
C GLY A 328 18.06 -23.41 -23.87
N ILE A 329 16.78 -23.75 -24.05
CA ILE A 329 15.73 -22.79 -24.34
C ILE A 329 15.46 -21.90 -23.12
N ALA A 330 15.72 -20.61 -23.28
CA ALA A 330 15.46 -19.58 -22.29
C ALA A 330 14.97 -18.31 -22.99
N ALA A 331 14.21 -17.48 -22.27
CA ALA A 331 13.80 -16.18 -22.77
C ALA A 331 13.80 -15.13 -21.64
N ASP A 332 14.25 -13.94 -22.00
CA ASP A 332 14.24 -12.76 -21.14
C ASP A 332 13.06 -11.85 -21.49
N GLY A 333 12.37 -11.39 -20.45
CA GLY A 333 11.26 -10.46 -20.52
C GLY A 333 11.50 -9.21 -19.68
N ALA A 334 10.85 -8.13 -20.05
CA ALA A 334 10.90 -6.88 -19.31
C ALA A 334 9.58 -6.12 -19.41
N PHE A 335 9.25 -5.39 -18.36
CA PHE A 335 8.12 -4.47 -18.37
C PHE A 335 8.55 -3.11 -17.85
N LEU A 336 8.19 -2.08 -18.61
CA LEU A 336 8.44 -0.67 -18.30
C LEU A 336 7.09 0.06 -18.29
N ASN A 337 6.79 0.70 -17.17
CA ASN A 337 5.63 1.56 -17.04
C ASN A 337 6.01 2.77 -16.18
N LYS A 338 5.59 3.96 -16.59
CA LYS A 338 5.85 5.21 -15.86
C LYS A 338 4.62 5.75 -15.13
N LYS A 339 3.43 5.20 -15.39
CA LYS A 339 2.17 5.61 -14.76
C LYS A 339 1.93 4.85 -13.47
N HIS A 340 1.31 5.50 -12.49
CA HIS A 340 0.90 4.80 -11.26
C HIS A 340 -0.35 3.94 -11.49
N THR A 341 -0.43 2.81 -10.78
CA THR A 341 -1.70 2.13 -10.51
C THR A 341 -2.26 2.68 -9.21
N TYR A 342 -3.59 2.81 -9.09
CA TYR A 342 -4.23 3.32 -7.87
C TYR A 342 -5.16 2.28 -7.26
N THR A 343 -4.67 1.58 -6.23
CA THR A 343 -5.55 0.85 -5.32
C THR A 343 -6.27 1.85 -4.45
N TYR A 344 -7.53 1.59 -4.13
CA TYR A 344 -8.36 2.51 -3.37
C TYR A 344 -9.30 1.76 -2.47
N GLY A 345 -9.85 2.46 -1.49
CA GLY A 345 -10.76 1.82 -0.55
C GLY A 345 -11.23 2.73 0.56
N ALA A 346 -11.84 2.10 1.55
CA ALA A 346 -12.32 2.75 2.76
C ALA A 346 -12.00 1.90 4.00
N HIS A 347 -11.74 2.61 5.10
CA HIS A 347 -11.52 2.06 6.42
C HIS A 347 -12.63 2.55 7.34
N ALA A 348 -13.07 1.71 8.26
CA ALA A 348 -13.99 2.10 9.32
C ALA A 348 -13.54 1.49 10.65
N ALA A 349 -13.72 2.24 11.73
CA ALA A 349 -13.40 1.80 13.07
C ALA A 349 -14.56 2.07 14.03
N HIS A 350 -14.75 1.13 14.96
CA HIS A 350 -15.53 1.30 16.17
C HIS A 350 -14.59 1.17 17.37
N VAL A 351 -14.53 2.22 18.19
CA VAL A 351 -13.68 2.26 19.39
C VAL A 351 -14.51 2.52 20.63
N THR A 352 -13.97 2.15 21.79
CA THR A 352 -14.38 2.73 23.07
C THR A 352 -13.24 3.52 23.68
N VAL A 353 -13.57 4.60 24.38
CA VAL A 353 -12.59 5.44 25.06
C VAL A 353 -12.98 5.60 26.52
N ASP A 354 -12.05 5.27 27.42
CA ASP A 354 -12.18 5.59 28.84
C ASP A 354 -11.76 7.06 29.07
N PRO A 355 -12.69 7.97 29.39
CA PRO A 355 -12.37 9.39 29.54
C PRO A 355 -11.57 9.70 30.82
N LYS A 356 -11.41 8.74 31.74
CA LYS A 356 -10.61 8.89 32.96
C LYS A 356 -9.18 8.39 32.78
N LEU A 357 -9.00 7.32 32.02
CA LEU A 357 -7.69 6.69 31.80
C LEU A 357 -7.04 7.10 30.47
N GLY A 358 -7.81 7.66 29.55
CA GLY A 358 -7.38 7.93 28.18
C GLY A 358 -7.20 6.68 27.31
N HIS A 359 -7.53 5.50 27.84
CA HIS A 359 -7.39 4.24 27.14
C HIS A 359 -8.39 4.12 25.98
N VAL A 360 -7.87 3.86 24.78
CA VAL A 360 -8.65 3.58 23.57
C VAL A 360 -8.64 2.08 23.31
N GLU A 361 -9.82 1.47 23.25
CA GLU A 361 -9.97 0.06 22.90
C GLU A 361 -10.65 -0.06 21.53
N LEU A 362 -10.05 -0.88 20.66
CA LEU A 362 -10.60 -1.16 19.33
C LEU A 362 -11.63 -2.30 19.42
N ILE A 363 -12.88 -2.00 19.10
CA ILE A 363 -13.98 -2.97 19.12
C ILE A 363 -14.06 -3.73 17.79
N ASP A 364 -14.02 -3.01 16.66
CA ASP A 364 -14.02 -3.58 15.32
C ASP A 364 -13.30 -2.63 14.36
N TYR A 365 -12.56 -3.19 13.42
CA TYR A 365 -11.88 -2.46 12.35
C TYR A 365 -12.05 -3.18 11.04
N VAL A 366 -12.52 -2.45 10.03
CA VAL A 366 -12.71 -2.97 8.69
C VAL A 366 -11.92 -2.14 7.70
N VAL A 367 -11.21 -2.81 6.81
CA VAL A 367 -10.73 -2.23 5.56
C VAL A 367 -11.36 -2.95 4.38
N VAL A 368 -11.87 -2.16 3.43
CA VAL A 368 -12.33 -2.64 2.14
C VAL A 368 -11.52 -1.93 1.06
N ALA A 369 -10.92 -2.68 0.16
CA ALA A 369 -10.11 -2.10 -0.90
C ALA A 369 -10.27 -2.86 -2.22
N ASP A 370 -10.15 -2.17 -3.34
CA ASP A 370 -10.09 -2.75 -4.68
C ASP A 370 -8.65 -2.64 -5.22
N CYS A 371 -8.05 -3.77 -5.58
CA CYS A 371 -6.70 -3.83 -6.13
C CYS A 371 -6.63 -4.35 -7.56
N GLY A 372 -7.73 -4.19 -8.31
CA GLY A 372 -7.85 -4.81 -9.62
C GLY A 372 -7.72 -6.32 -9.50
N ARG A 373 -7.05 -6.97 -10.46
CA ARG A 373 -6.91 -8.43 -10.47
C ARG A 373 -6.17 -8.95 -9.23
N ILE A 374 -6.81 -9.82 -8.46
CA ILE A 374 -6.19 -10.51 -7.33
C ILE A 374 -5.50 -11.79 -7.83
N ILE A 375 -4.20 -11.92 -7.59
CA ILE A 375 -3.45 -13.13 -7.95
C ILE A 375 -3.61 -14.22 -6.90
N ASN A 376 -3.50 -13.85 -5.62
CA ASN A 376 -3.58 -14.77 -4.49
C ASN A 376 -4.41 -14.13 -3.35
N PRO A 377 -5.69 -14.52 -3.19
CA PRO A 377 -6.59 -13.96 -2.19
C PRO A 377 -6.08 -14.07 -0.75
N LEU A 378 -5.45 -15.20 -0.39
CA LEU A 378 -4.93 -15.42 0.95
C LEU A 378 -3.74 -14.49 1.26
N THR A 379 -2.84 -14.32 0.29
CA THR A 379 -1.67 -13.46 0.44
C THR A 379 -2.08 -11.99 0.55
N VAL A 380 -2.98 -11.51 -0.31
CA VAL A 380 -3.44 -10.12 -0.24
C VAL A 380 -4.19 -9.85 1.06
N HIS A 381 -5.04 -10.78 1.52
CA HIS A 381 -5.70 -10.66 2.84
C HIS A 381 -4.67 -10.53 3.98
N GLY A 382 -3.65 -11.39 4.01
CA GLY A 382 -2.60 -11.33 5.03
C GLY A 382 -1.78 -10.03 4.98
N GLN A 383 -1.47 -9.53 3.78
CA GLN A 383 -0.79 -8.25 3.60
C GLN A 383 -1.64 -7.08 4.14
N THR A 384 -2.93 -7.07 3.81
CA THR A 384 -3.86 -6.03 4.26
C THR A 384 -3.99 -6.03 5.79
N VAL A 385 -4.19 -7.19 6.42
CA VAL A 385 -4.25 -7.29 7.89
C VAL A 385 -2.96 -6.81 8.54
N GLY A 386 -1.79 -7.26 8.07
CA GLY A 386 -0.51 -6.82 8.61
C GLY A 386 -0.26 -5.32 8.42
N SER A 387 -0.75 -4.74 7.33
CA SER A 387 -0.70 -3.31 7.04
C SER A 387 -1.59 -2.50 8.01
N VAL A 388 -2.80 -2.99 8.31
CA VAL A 388 -3.68 -2.38 9.31
C VAL A 388 -3.06 -2.41 10.70
N VAL A 389 -2.52 -3.55 11.15
CA VAL A 389 -1.87 -3.67 12.48
C VAL A 389 -0.75 -2.64 12.63
N GLN A 390 0.09 -2.48 11.61
CA GLN A 390 1.15 -1.47 11.61
C GLN A 390 0.59 -0.03 11.66
N GLY A 391 -0.47 0.25 10.91
CA GLY A 391 -1.12 1.56 10.94
C GLY A 391 -1.76 1.88 12.28
N LEU A 392 -2.37 0.89 12.93
CA LEU A 392 -2.93 1.04 14.28
C LEU A 392 -1.82 1.24 15.33
N GLY A 393 -0.69 0.54 15.19
CA GLY A 393 0.53 0.78 15.96
C GLY A 393 0.98 2.23 15.88
N GLY A 394 1.16 2.77 14.67
CA GLY A 394 1.47 4.19 14.45
C GLY A 394 0.39 5.16 14.94
N ALA A 395 -0.88 4.76 14.97
CA ALA A 395 -1.97 5.61 15.40
C ALA A 395 -2.07 5.75 16.93
N ILE A 396 -1.73 4.72 17.72
CA ILE A 396 -1.99 4.73 19.17
C ILE A 396 -0.82 4.28 20.06
N MET A 397 0.28 3.74 19.51
CA MET A 397 1.37 3.11 20.28
C MET A 397 2.77 3.66 19.92
N GLU A 398 3.18 3.53 18.66
CA GLU A 398 4.56 3.70 18.22
C GLU A 398 4.97 5.18 18.24
N HIS A 399 6.04 5.52 18.98
CA HIS A 399 6.55 6.89 19.07
C HIS A 399 8.08 6.93 19.21
N LEU A 400 8.76 7.59 18.28
CA LEU A 400 10.17 7.92 18.39
C LEU A 400 10.30 9.29 19.09
N VAL A 401 10.81 9.30 20.31
CA VAL A 401 10.85 10.50 21.16
C VAL A 401 12.27 10.97 21.33
N TYR A 402 12.53 12.23 21.00
CA TYR A 402 13.77 12.92 21.31
C TYR A 402 13.52 13.97 22.40
N ASP A 403 14.47 14.13 23.32
CA ASP A 403 14.44 15.22 24.29
C ASP A 403 15.03 16.53 23.71
N GLU A 404 15.04 17.59 24.53
CA GLU A 404 15.54 18.92 24.17
C GLU A 404 17.05 18.92 23.85
N ASP A 405 17.80 17.93 24.33
CA ASP A 405 19.25 17.76 24.06
C ASP A 405 19.51 16.87 22.82
N GLY A 406 18.45 16.41 22.15
CA GLY A 406 18.53 15.55 20.96
C GLY A 406 18.86 14.08 21.27
N GLN A 407 18.63 13.60 22.50
CA GLN A 407 18.76 12.19 22.83
C GLN A 407 17.50 11.40 22.47
N LEU A 408 17.67 10.26 21.80
CA LEU A 408 16.58 9.33 21.54
C LEU A 408 16.19 8.59 22.83
N LEU A 409 15.02 8.89 23.37
CA LEU A 409 14.48 8.30 24.59
C LEU A 409 13.87 6.92 24.36
N THR A 410 13.27 6.68 23.18
CA THR A 410 12.62 5.40 22.84
C THR A 410 13.52 4.48 22.01
N GLY A 411 14.78 4.32 22.44
CA GLY A 411 15.81 3.53 21.75
C GLY A 411 15.73 2.01 21.96
N SER A 412 14.64 1.49 22.54
CA SER A 412 14.45 0.06 22.84
C SER A 412 12.98 -0.36 22.72
N LEU A 413 12.70 -1.67 22.59
CA LEU A 413 11.32 -2.18 22.59
C LEU A 413 10.64 -2.14 23.97
N ALA A 414 11.35 -1.70 25.04
CA ALA A 414 10.71 -1.42 26.32
C ALA A 414 9.89 -0.12 26.26
N ASP A 415 10.31 0.83 25.41
CA ASP A 415 9.74 2.17 25.32
C ASP A 415 9.07 2.41 23.96
N TYR A 416 9.62 1.83 22.88
CA TYR A 416 9.01 1.81 21.56
C TYR A 416 8.03 0.65 21.46
N LEU A 417 6.78 0.92 21.80
CA LEU A 417 5.72 -0.07 21.85
C LEU A 417 5.32 -0.51 20.43
N ILE A 418 5.39 -1.80 20.18
CA ILE A 418 4.89 -2.44 18.96
C ILE A 418 3.65 -3.27 19.29
N PRO A 419 2.67 -3.36 18.37
CA PRO A 419 1.49 -4.19 18.58
C PRO A 419 1.81 -5.66 18.85
N THR A 420 1.02 -6.26 19.72
CA THR A 420 1.00 -7.67 20.09
C THR A 420 -0.33 -8.31 19.67
N ALA A 421 -0.43 -9.64 19.78
CA ALA A 421 -1.61 -10.38 19.36
C ALA A 421 -2.90 -10.00 20.14
N SER A 422 -2.78 -9.43 21.34
CA SER A 422 -3.93 -9.03 22.16
C SER A 422 -4.44 -7.61 21.87
N ASP A 423 -3.67 -6.78 21.18
CA ASP A 423 -4.00 -5.35 21.05
C ASP A 423 -5.15 -5.12 20.06
N PHE A 424 -5.19 -5.89 18.96
CA PHE A 424 -6.17 -5.71 17.89
C PHE A 424 -6.86 -7.03 17.50
N PRO A 425 -7.77 -7.56 18.32
CA PRO A 425 -8.37 -8.87 18.11
C PRO A 425 -9.36 -8.92 16.93
N ASN A 426 -9.94 -7.78 16.54
CA ASN A 426 -11.02 -7.69 15.56
C ASN A 426 -10.63 -6.80 14.37
N ILE A 427 -9.79 -7.33 13.49
CA ILE A 427 -9.45 -6.70 12.20
C ILE A 427 -10.02 -7.56 11.08
N ARG A 428 -10.73 -6.93 10.15
CA ARG A 428 -11.27 -7.56 8.94
C ARG A 428 -10.80 -6.84 7.70
N ALA A 429 -10.38 -7.62 6.70
CA ALA A 429 -9.95 -7.13 5.41
C ALA A 429 -10.80 -7.75 4.31
N VAL A 430 -11.40 -6.91 3.46
CA VAL A 430 -12.16 -7.33 2.29
C VAL A 430 -11.50 -6.77 1.04
N MET A 431 -11.04 -7.67 0.17
CA MET A 431 -10.40 -7.29 -1.08
C MET A 431 -11.33 -7.54 -2.25
N LEU A 432 -11.53 -6.51 -3.06
CA LEU A 432 -12.34 -6.52 -4.28
C LEU A 432 -11.42 -6.51 -5.51
N GLU A 433 -11.95 -6.98 -6.63
CA GLU A 433 -11.28 -7.01 -7.93
C GLU A 433 -12.19 -6.49 -9.06
N HIS A 434 -13.07 -5.53 -8.75
CA HIS A 434 -14.09 -5.05 -9.67
C HIS A 434 -13.50 -4.17 -10.78
N HIS A 435 -12.41 -3.44 -10.49
CA HIS A 435 -11.82 -2.49 -11.41
C HIS A 435 -10.34 -2.77 -11.70
N PRO A 436 -10.05 -3.67 -12.65
CA PRO A 436 -8.70 -3.89 -13.15
C PRO A 436 -8.03 -2.61 -13.65
N SER A 437 -6.70 -2.58 -13.57
CA SER A 437 -5.91 -1.46 -14.07
C SER A 437 -5.69 -1.55 -15.58
N PRO A 438 -5.92 -0.49 -16.37
CA PRO A 438 -5.68 -0.50 -17.80
C PRO A 438 -4.18 -0.34 -18.17
N ILE A 439 -3.30 -0.06 -17.21
CA ILE A 439 -1.91 0.34 -17.48
C ILE A 439 -0.90 -0.83 -17.47
N ASN A 440 -1.34 -2.06 -17.21
CA ASN A 440 -0.49 -3.25 -17.26
C ASN A 440 -1.26 -4.47 -17.75
N PRO A 441 -0.59 -5.44 -18.39
CA PRO A 441 -1.24 -6.60 -19.00
C PRO A 441 -1.92 -7.54 -17.99
N LEU A 442 -1.57 -7.46 -16.71
CA LEU A 442 -2.22 -8.27 -15.67
C LEU A 442 -3.55 -7.69 -15.21
N GLY A 443 -3.83 -6.41 -15.45
CA GLY A 443 -4.96 -5.72 -14.82
C GLY A 443 -4.81 -5.57 -13.30
N ALA A 444 -3.61 -5.79 -12.75
CA ALA A 444 -3.35 -5.78 -11.32
C ALA A 444 -2.99 -4.38 -10.83
N LYS A 445 -3.22 -4.11 -9.54
CA LYS A 445 -2.73 -2.93 -8.82
C LYS A 445 -1.87 -3.35 -7.63
N GLY A 446 -1.15 -2.40 -7.04
CA GLY A 446 -0.41 -2.63 -5.80
C GLY A 446 -1.34 -2.77 -4.59
N ALA A 447 -1.13 -3.77 -3.74
CA ALA A 447 -1.99 -4.02 -2.57
C ALA A 447 -1.20 -4.14 -1.25
N GLY A 448 0.02 -3.60 -1.23
CA GLY A 448 0.95 -3.77 -0.13
C GLY A 448 0.80 -2.72 0.96
N GLU A 449 0.28 -1.53 0.64
CA GLU A 449 0.33 -0.35 1.51
C GLU A 449 -1.05 0.16 1.93
N GLY A 450 -2.14 -0.18 1.22
CA GLY A 450 -3.47 0.39 1.47
C GLY A 450 -3.92 0.33 2.93
N GLY A 451 -3.73 -0.81 3.59
CA GLY A 451 -4.16 -1.04 4.98
C GLY A 451 -3.57 -0.12 6.06
N ILE A 452 -2.45 0.57 5.82
CA ILE A 452 -1.88 1.51 6.80
C ILE A 452 -2.42 2.93 6.59
N ILE A 453 -2.77 3.29 5.35
CA ILE A 453 -2.93 4.69 4.92
C ILE A 453 -3.98 5.43 5.76
N ALA A 454 -5.19 4.90 5.88
CA ALA A 454 -6.27 5.57 6.61
C ALA A 454 -6.33 5.27 8.12
N ALA A 455 -5.40 4.48 8.66
CA ALA A 455 -5.45 4.05 10.05
C ALA A 455 -5.38 5.22 11.03
N GLY A 456 -4.44 6.15 10.83
CA GLY A 456 -4.28 7.33 11.68
C GLY A 456 -5.51 8.23 11.67
N GLY A 457 -5.99 8.61 10.49
CA GLY A 457 -7.16 9.47 10.30
C GLY A 457 -8.43 8.88 10.90
N VAL A 458 -8.71 7.61 10.62
CA VAL A 458 -9.90 6.92 11.13
C VAL A 458 -9.87 6.77 12.65
N MET A 459 -8.73 6.38 13.24
CA MET A 459 -8.63 6.25 14.70
C MET A 459 -8.82 7.59 15.41
N ALA A 460 -8.20 8.65 14.91
CA ALA A 460 -8.35 9.98 15.49
C ALA A 460 -9.77 10.53 15.33
N ASN A 461 -10.42 10.32 14.17
CA ASN A 461 -11.83 10.65 13.97
C ASN A 461 -12.75 9.84 14.88
N ALA A 462 -12.46 8.57 15.12
CA ALA A 462 -13.27 7.73 16.01
C ALA A 462 -13.17 8.23 17.45
N VAL A 463 -11.97 8.61 17.91
CA VAL A 463 -11.78 9.23 19.23
C VAL A 463 -12.46 10.60 19.33
N ALA A 464 -12.34 11.45 18.30
CA ALA A 464 -13.06 12.72 18.23
C ALA A 464 -14.58 12.51 18.32
N ASN A 465 -15.11 11.52 17.60
CA ASN A 465 -16.52 11.16 17.66
C ASN A 465 -16.94 10.65 19.05
N ALA A 466 -16.11 9.83 19.70
CA ALA A 466 -16.39 9.33 21.05
C ALA A 466 -16.47 10.46 22.07
N LEU A 467 -15.48 11.35 22.04
CA LEU A 467 -15.27 12.36 23.08
C LEU A 467 -15.74 13.76 22.69
N GLY A 468 -16.42 13.93 21.55
CA GLY A 468 -16.85 15.23 21.04
C GLY A 468 -17.75 16.01 22.01
N SER A 469 -18.59 15.33 22.79
CA SER A 469 -19.39 15.96 23.86
C SER A 469 -18.57 16.59 24.99
N LEU A 470 -17.28 16.23 25.09
CA LEU A 470 -16.31 16.79 26.01
C LEU A 470 -15.40 17.83 25.34
N GLY A 471 -15.62 18.18 24.06
CA GLY A 471 -14.79 19.15 23.33
C GLY A 471 -13.41 18.62 22.91
N VAL A 472 -13.21 17.30 22.87
CA VAL A 472 -11.93 16.69 22.47
C VAL A 472 -11.80 16.63 20.95
N GLU A 473 -10.72 17.20 20.43
CA GLU A 473 -10.41 17.24 19.00
C GLU A 473 -8.95 16.82 18.77
N PRO A 474 -8.66 15.53 18.53
CA PRO A 474 -7.30 15.06 18.30
C PRO A 474 -6.72 15.64 17.00
N ARG A 475 -5.52 16.20 17.08
CA ARG A 475 -4.76 16.79 15.97
C ARG A 475 -3.32 16.26 15.88
N GLU A 476 -2.97 15.30 16.72
CA GLU A 476 -1.63 14.73 16.80
C GLU A 476 -1.72 13.22 17.08
N LEU A 477 -0.81 12.45 16.47
CA LEU A 477 -0.59 11.03 16.72
C LEU A 477 0.78 10.81 17.39
N PRO A 478 0.98 9.71 18.13
CA PRO A 478 -0.01 8.69 18.47
C PRO A 478 -0.98 9.14 19.58
N LEU A 479 -2.17 8.52 19.61
CA LEU A 479 -3.23 8.71 20.59
C LEU A 479 -2.97 7.92 21.89
N THR A 480 -1.82 8.19 22.52
CA THR A 480 -1.44 7.50 23.77
C THR A 480 -2.43 7.81 24.89
N PRO A 481 -2.55 6.94 25.92
CA PRO A 481 -3.43 7.20 27.05
C PRO A 481 -3.17 8.54 27.75
N SER A 482 -1.90 8.94 27.89
CA SER A 482 -1.54 10.24 28.46
C SER A 482 -2.05 11.40 27.61
N ARG A 483 -1.87 11.34 26.28
CA ARG A 483 -2.34 12.38 25.36
C ARG A 483 -3.85 12.52 25.36
N ILE A 484 -4.59 11.40 25.33
CA ILE A 484 -6.06 11.45 25.41
C ILE A 484 -6.51 12.03 26.75
N TRP A 485 -5.86 11.65 27.85
CA TRP A 485 -6.16 12.20 29.16
C TRP A 485 -5.94 13.72 29.21
N GLU A 486 -4.82 14.20 28.66
CA GLU A 486 -4.50 15.63 28.56
C GLU A 486 -5.55 16.40 27.75
N LEU A 487 -5.97 15.87 26.59
CA LEU A 487 -7.04 16.46 25.77
C LEU A 487 -8.35 16.56 26.56
N VAL A 488 -8.73 15.51 27.29
CA VAL A 488 -9.94 15.53 28.13
C VAL A 488 -9.84 16.55 29.27
N GLN A 489 -8.68 16.69 29.92
CA GLN A 489 -8.51 17.71 30.96
C GLN A 489 -8.48 19.13 30.39
N GLY A 490 -7.84 19.32 29.23
CA GLY A 490 -7.76 20.59 28.54
C GLY A 490 -9.12 21.13 28.14
N ALA A 491 -10.00 20.27 27.61
CA ALA A 491 -11.33 20.65 27.16
C ALA A 491 -12.36 20.89 28.30
N ARG A 492 -11.99 20.56 29.55
CA ARG A 492 -12.81 20.87 30.75
C ARG A 492 -12.54 22.27 31.32
N LYS A 493 -11.44 22.91 30.92
CA LYS A 493 -11.09 24.28 31.31
C LYS A 493 -11.83 25.27 30.41
#